data_AF-A0AAD5MWE2-F1
#
_entry.id   AF-A0AAD5MWE2-F1
#
_cell.length_a   1.000
_cell.length_b   1.000
_cell.length_c   1.000
_cell.angle_alpha   90.00
_cell.angle_beta   90.00
_cell.angle_gamma   90.00
#
_symmetry.space_group_name_H-M   'P 1'
#
loop_
_entity.id
_entity.type
_entity.pdbx_description
1 polymer ?
#
loop_
_entity_poly.entity_id
_entity_poly.type
_entity_poly.pdbx_seq_one_letter_code
_entity_poly.pdbx_strand_id
1 'polypeptide(L)'
;MVKSLFNICLSAVCQHQLNDHLALIPIECKQKLLEFFTNHDQLAALDCDRLVSSSSFADNLTELKFYLSEDLSDSMLNAFTANNKRLERITLVECLRVTDKGVRAVTSGQKNLLQLELRAMYQLTDAGLTDVHCPFLHTIDISGCAGVTSLGIRFLVQRNPNLHCLYLNHCRSLDDQALYDIAYYVGERLRVLELDFLPALIDPAAALHHLSTRCPNVCQLSLAQFFIKSYHDFPPTVQFKIDGFNLRDIDLYGNYFVILPELPPTVHSLRLSVNGDENPFELVRSLEAQPYLKSINLQLTIRDASIAAIDNANTLLSTILPYIGSKITILTVATPRLFDDSLRLIVECTPNLTHLALDVNHLSTSILQRYFAGGAKSQGCRLRSLKICRMRITYRVLFAIARGARNLIDLETSQMLSVDDRFLAILGDNCRQLRCINLNGCRWVSDKGMAALARRCPLREVRIRGTACTDKSIYTLAQFCPDLEWISYADYSGRPKFTDKALQFLRDACIQKVIC
;
A
#
# COMPACT_ATOMS: atom_id res chain seq x y z
N MET A 1 -1.98 -24.87 -14.05
CA MET A 1 -2.25 -24.91 -15.51
C MET A 1 -1.42 -23.85 -16.25
N VAL A 2 -1.22 -22.66 -15.66
CA VAL A 2 -0.34 -21.61 -16.21
C VAL A 2 1.13 -22.04 -16.20
N LYS A 3 1.69 -22.44 -15.03
CA LYS A 3 3.08 -22.94 -14.94
C LYS A 3 3.34 -24.19 -15.78
N SER A 4 2.37 -25.10 -15.92
CA SER A 4 2.56 -26.30 -16.76
C SER A 4 2.63 -25.96 -18.23
N LEU A 5 1.75 -25.09 -18.74
CA LEU A 5 1.82 -24.63 -20.12
C LEU A 5 3.12 -23.87 -20.38
N PHE A 6 3.53 -23.03 -19.42
CA PHE A 6 4.72 -22.22 -19.54
C PHE A 6 6.02 -23.00 -19.45
N ASN A 7 6.12 -23.95 -18.51
CA ASN A 7 7.24 -24.88 -18.42
C ASN A 7 7.33 -25.77 -19.66
N ILE A 8 6.19 -26.15 -20.25
CA ILE A 8 6.17 -26.87 -21.54
C ILE A 8 6.70 -25.96 -22.66
N CYS A 9 6.28 -24.69 -22.72
CA CYS A 9 6.78 -23.74 -23.71
C CYS A 9 8.28 -23.45 -23.53
N LEU A 10 8.75 -23.20 -22.30
CA LEU A 10 10.15 -22.92 -21.99
C LEU A 10 11.04 -24.15 -22.19
N SER A 11 10.59 -25.32 -21.74
CA SER A 11 11.28 -26.60 -22.00
C SER A 11 11.36 -26.85 -23.49
N ALA A 12 10.31 -26.58 -24.27
CA ALA A 12 10.35 -26.70 -25.73
C ALA A 12 11.33 -25.70 -26.37
N VAL A 13 11.40 -24.45 -25.87
CA VAL A 13 12.35 -23.45 -26.36
C VAL A 13 13.80 -23.85 -26.07
N CYS A 14 14.11 -24.25 -24.84
CA CYS A 14 15.44 -24.68 -24.43
C CYS A 14 15.87 -26.01 -25.08
N GLN A 15 14.96 -26.99 -25.21
CA GLN A 15 15.25 -28.31 -25.81
C GLN A 15 15.35 -28.28 -27.34
N HIS A 16 14.63 -27.38 -28.02
CA HIS A 16 14.59 -27.31 -29.48
C HIS A 16 15.39 -26.14 -30.09
N GLN A 17 16.25 -25.48 -29.31
CA GLN A 17 17.10 -24.37 -29.77
C GLN A 17 16.32 -23.25 -30.47
N LEU A 18 15.10 -22.96 -30.03
CA LEU A 18 14.23 -21.95 -30.65
C LEU A 18 14.63 -20.50 -30.30
N ASN A 19 15.88 -20.27 -29.90
CA ASN A 19 16.39 -18.96 -29.46
C ASN A 19 16.21 -17.89 -30.54
N ASP A 20 16.39 -18.24 -31.81
CA ASP A 20 16.21 -17.32 -32.93
C ASP A 20 14.75 -16.94 -33.16
N HIS A 21 13.81 -17.81 -32.80
CA HIS A 21 12.37 -17.54 -32.88
C HIS A 21 11.87 -16.67 -31.71
N LEU A 22 12.60 -16.61 -30.59
CA LEU A 22 12.30 -15.66 -29.51
C LEU A 22 12.44 -14.21 -29.98
N ALA A 23 13.30 -13.94 -30.96
CA ALA A 23 13.43 -12.61 -31.57
C ALA A 23 12.09 -12.08 -32.09
N LEU A 24 11.25 -12.97 -32.62
CA LEU A 24 9.96 -12.65 -33.25
C LEU A 24 8.82 -12.41 -32.25
N ILE A 25 9.03 -12.72 -30.96
CA ILE A 25 8.02 -12.50 -29.92
C ILE A 25 7.86 -10.98 -29.69
N PRO A 26 6.62 -10.45 -29.59
CA PRO A 26 6.40 -9.05 -29.23
C PRO A 26 7.11 -8.66 -27.94
N ILE A 27 7.60 -7.42 -27.86
CA ILE A 27 8.37 -6.93 -26.71
C ILE A 27 7.56 -7.05 -25.42
N GLU A 28 6.26 -6.77 -25.46
CA GLU A 28 5.36 -6.88 -24.30
C GLU A 28 5.27 -8.32 -23.78
N CYS A 29 5.34 -9.30 -24.70
CA CYS A 29 5.37 -10.70 -24.32
C CYS A 29 6.72 -11.03 -23.67
N LYS A 30 7.86 -10.64 -24.28
CA LYS A 30 9.20 -10.85 -23.69
C LYS A 30 9.31 -10.27 -22.27
N GLN A 31 8.77 -9.09 -22.03
CA GLN A 31 8.75 -8.43 -20.72
C GLN A 31 7.93 -9.22 -19.69
N LYS A 32 6.72 -9.67 -20.07
CA LYS A 32 5.89 -10.53 -19.21
C LYS A 32 6.54 -11.88 -18.93
N LEU A 33 7.24 -12.45 -19.91
CA LEU A 33 7.99 -13.69 -19.72
C LEU A 33 9.10 -13.50 -18.69
N LEU A 34 9.88 -12.42 -18.82
CA LEU A 34 10.95 -12.08 -17.87
C LEU A 34 10.41 -11.86 -16.45
N GLU A 35 9.35 -11.05 -16.32
CA GLU A 35 8.67 -10.82 -15.03
C GLU A 35 8.17 -12.13 -14.40
N PHE A 36 7.62 -13.04 -15.20
CA PHE A 36 7.18 -14.34 -14.71
C PHE A 36 8.36 -15.19 -14.21
N PHE A 37 9.44 -15.32 -15.00
CA PHE A 37 10.61 -16.11 -14.59
C PHE A 37 11.21 -15.60 -13.28
N THR A 38 11.22 -14.29 -13.09
CA THR A 38 11.82 -13.67 -11.90
C THR A 38 10.93 -13.78 -10.69
N ASN A 39 9.62 -13.62 -10.87
CA ASN A 39 8.64 -13.75 -9.81
C ASN A 39 8.55 -15.19 -9.29
N HIS A 40 8.84 -16.19 -10.13
CA HIS A 40 8.81 -17.60 -9.72
C HIS A 40 10.17 -18.21 -9.41
N ASP A 41 11.23 -17.40 -9.24
CA ASP A 41 12.61 -17.82 -8.97
C ASP A 41 13.07 -18.92 -9.96
N GLN A 42 12.74 -18.72 -11.24
CA GLN A 42 13.06 -19.64 -12.33
C GLN A 42 14.28 -19.22 -13.13
N LEU A 43 14.90 -18.07 -12.81
CA LEU A 43 16.08 -17.59 -13.52
C LEU A 43 17.28 -18.55 -13.36
N ALA A 44 17.44 -19.16 -12.18
CA ALA A 44 18.48 -20.14 -11.92
C ALA A 44 18.15 -21.55 -12.48
N ALA A 45 16.89 -21.80 -12.87
CA ALA A 45 16.47 -23.07 -13.44
C ALA A 45 16.66 -23.06 -14.98
N LEU A 46 17.16 -24.16 -15.54
CA LEU A 46 17.10 -24.46 -16.99
C LEU A 46 17.84 -23.46 -17.94
N ASP A 47 19.02 -22.95 -17.56
CA ASP A 47 19.81 -22.01 -18.39
C ASP A 47 19.02 -20.75 -18.81
N CYS A 48 17.99 -20.37 -18.02
CA CYS A 48 17.17 -19.21 -18.32
C CYS A 48 17.99 -17.93 -18.34
N ASP A 49 19.02 -17.82 -17.50
CA ASP A 49 20.00 -16.73 -17.51
C ASP A 49 20.60 -16.48 -18.91
N ARG A 50 20.96 -17.54 -19.64
CA ARG A 50 21.48 -17.46 -21.01
C ARG A 50 20.40 -17.08 -22.01
N LEU A 51 19.18 -17.57 -21.82
CA LEU A 51 18.04 -17.28 -22.67
C LEU A 51 17.65 -15.80 -22.56
N VAL A 52 17.48 -15.31 -21.33
CA VAL A 52 17.07 -13.93 -21.05
C VAL A 52 18.20 -12.91 -21.20
N SER A 53 19.46 -13.33 -21.29
CA SER A 53 20.59 -12.46 -21.66
C SER A 53 20.96 -12.52 -23.15
N SER A 54 20.35 -13.43 -23.93
CA SER A 54 20.61 -13.54 -25.37
C SER A 54 20.15 -12.28 -26.13
N SER A 55 20.87 -11.91 -27.19
CA SER A 55 20.48 -10.79 -28.05
C SER A 55 19.12 -10.99 -28.73
N SER A 56 18.71 -12.24 -28.98
CA SER A 56 17.40 -12.54 -29.56
C SER A 56 16.24 -12.22 -28.60
N PHE A 57 16.43 -12.44 -27.30
CA PHE A 57 15.40 -12.18 -26.29
C PHE A 57 15.49 -10.77 -25.71
N ALA A 58 16.68 -10.33 -25.32
CA ALA A 58 16.92 -9.09 -24.59
C ALA A 58 17.26 -7.91 -25.51
N ASP A 59 16.62 -7.81 -26.67
CA ASP A 59 16.74 -6.65 -27.54
C ASP A 59 15.45 -5.82 -27.52
N ASN A 60 15.63 -4.50 -27.48
CA ASN A 60 14.57 -3.49 -27.44
C ASN A 60 13.60 -3.57 -26.25
N LEU A 61 13.97 -4.18 -25.12
CA LEU A 61 13.15 -4.09 -23.92
C LEU A 61 13.04 -2.63 -23.47
N THR A 62 11.85 -2.23 -23.05
CA THR A 62 11.55 -0.88 -22.53
C THR A 62 11.35 -0.88 -21.02
N GLU A 63 11.23 -2.04 -20.39
CA GLU A 63 10.85 -2.16 -18.98
C GLU A 63 11.42 -3.43 -18.38
N LEU A 64 11.91 -3.30 -17.14
CA LEU A 64 12.39 -4.38 -16.29
C LEU A 64 11.68 -4.32 -14.94
N LYS A 65 11.07 -5.42 -14.51
CA LYS A 65 10.32 -5.52 -13.24
C LYS A 65 10.74 -6.77 -12.49
N PHE A 66 11.28 -6.56 -11.29
CA PHE A 66 11.72 -7.62 -10.40
C PHE A 66 11.24 -7.35 -8.97
N TYR A 67 10.53 -8.32 -8.39
CA TYR A 67 9.97 -8.24 -7.04
C TYR A 67 10.43 -9.43 -6.22
N LEU A 68 10.94 -9.19 -5.00
CA LEU A 68 11.25 -10.24 -4.02
C LEU A 68 12.08 -11.39 -4.62
N SER A 69 13.01 -11.06 -5.51
CA SER A 69 13.84 -12.05 -6.20
C SER A 69 15.09 -12.34 -5.37
N GLU A 70 15.22 -13.60 -4.95
CA GLU A 70 16.39 -14.08 -4.23
C GLU A 70 17.52 -14.51 -5.17
N ASP A 71 17.18 -14.82 -6.42
CA ASP A 71 18.16 -15.21 -7.44
C ASP A 71 18.85 -14.01 -8.07
N LEU A 72 18.12 -12.90 -8.29
CA LEU A 72 18.61 -11.74 -9.05
C LEU A 72 19.91 -11.16 -8.47
N SER A 73 20.94 -11.10 -9.30
CA SER A 73 22.28 -10.64 -8.94
C SER A 73 22.75 -9.48 -9.82
N ASP A 74 23.78 -8.77 -9.38
CA ASP A 74 24.41 -7.70 -10.16
C ASP A 74 24.90 -8.17 -11.54
N SER A 75 25.40 -9.41 -11.64
CA SER A 75 25.88 -9.98 -12.90
C SER A 75 24.75 -10.20 -13.90
N MET A 76 23.58 -10.63 -13.42
CA MET A 76 22.39 -10.78 -14.27
C MET A 76 21.88 -9.43 -14.75
N LEU A 77 21.79 -8.44 -13.86
CA LEU A 77 21.40 -7.08 -14.23
C LEU A 77 22.34 -6.47 -15.28
N ASN A 78 23.64 -6.68 -15.13
CA ASN A 78 24.63 -6.25 -16.11
C ASN A 78 24.47 -6.97 -17.47
N ALA A 79 24.13 -8.26 -17.46
CA ALA A 79 23.84 -9.00 -18.68
C ALA A 79 22.58 -8.47 -19.39
N PHE A 80 21.51 -8.17 -18.64
CA PHE A 80 20.29 -7.59 -19.21
C PHE A 80 20.55 -6.22 -19.83
N THR A 81 21.36 -5.38 -19.19
CA THR A 81 21.58 -4.02 -19.68
C THR A 81 22.70 -3.91 -20.70
N ALA A 82 23.50 -4.96 -20.92
CA ALA A 82 24.46 -5.03 -22.01
C ALA A 82 23.76 -4.88 -23.37
N ASN A 83 22.61 -5.54 -23.54
CA ASN A 83 21.83 -5.54 -24.77
C ASN A 83 20.67 -4.52 -24.78
N ASN A 84 20.22 -4.05 -23.59
CA ASN A 84 19.12 -3.08 -23.49
C ASN A 84 19.62 -1.71 -23.04
N LYS A 85 19.75 -0.75 -23.97
CA LYS A 85 20.17 0.65 -23.70
C LYS A 85 19.06 1.70 -23.85
N ARG A 86 17.82 1.23 -24.01
CA ARG A 86 16.62 2.08 -24.23
C ARG A 86 15.53 1.80 -23.21
N LEU A 87 15.90 1.35 -22.01
CA LEU A 87 14.93 1.13 -20.95
C LEU A 87 14.27 2.44 -20.55
N GLU A 88 12.95 2.41 -20.43
CA GLU A 88 12.10 3.52 -19.99
C GLU A 88 11.69 3.38 -18.53
N ARG A 89 11.51 2.13 -18.04
CA ARG A 89 11.04 1.85 -16.67
C ARG A 89 11.83 0.71 -16.04
N ILE A 90 12.32 0.92 -14.83
CA ILE A 90 13.06 -0.11 -14.09
C ILE A 90 12.50 -0.17 -12.68
N THR A 91 12.06 -1.35 -12.25
CA THR A 91 11.53 -1.61 -10.92
C THR A 91 12.28 -2.77 -10.27
N LEU A 92 12.97 -2.47 -9.17
CA LEU A 92 13.61 -3.44 -8.28
C LEU A 92 13.01 -3.25 -6.89
N VAL A 93 12.32 -4.27 -6.39
CA VAL A 93 11.72 -4.26 -5.05
C VAL A 93 12.27 -5.43 -4.25
N GLU A 94 12.94 -5.13 -3.15
CA GLU A 94 13.44 -6.11 -2.18
C GLU A 94 14.26 -7.25 -2.84
N CYS A 95 15.12 -6.88 -3.80
CA CYS A 95 16.04 -7.83 -4.46
C CYS A 95 17.30 -7.99 -3.62
N LEU A 96 17.32 -9.01 -2.76
CA LEU A 96 18.27 -9.14 -1.63
C LEU A 96 19.75 -9.22 -2.02
N ARG A 97 20.08 -9.63 -3.24
CA ARG A 97 21.46 -9.82 -3.72
C ARG A 97 21.94 -8.73 -4.70
N VAL A 98 21.10 -7.73 -4.95
CA VAL A 98 21.46 -6.60 -5.81
C VAL A 98 22.09 -5.49 -4.97
N THR A 99 23.26 -5.01 -5.40
CA THR A 99 24.03 -3.95 -4.74
C THR A 99 24.06 -2.68 -5.59
N ASP A 100 24.79 -1.67 -5.12
CA ASP A 100 25.18 -0.50 -5.91
C ASP A 100 25.72 -0.84 -7.31
N LYS A 101 26.41 -1.98 -7.48
CA LYS A 101 26.93 -2.39 -8.79
C LYS A 101 25.80 -2.71 -9.76
N GLY A 102 24.79 -3.46 -9.33
CA GLY A 102 23.62 -3.78 -10.14
C GLY A 102 22.81 -2.54 -10.48
N VAL A 103 22.60 -1.64 -9.50
CA VAL A 103 21.91 -0.37 -9.71
C VAL A 103 22.63 0.52 -10.72
N ARG A 104 23.97 0.63 -10.64
CA ARG A 104 24.76 1.34 -11.66
C ARG A 104 24.69 0.66 -13.02
N ALA A 105 24.68 -0.67 -13.08
CA ALA A 105 24.58 -1.40 -14.33
C ALA A 105 23.24 -1.14 -15.05
N VAL A 106 22.14 -0.99 -14.30
CA VAL A 106 20.81 -0.72 -14.87
C VAL A 106 20.54 0.74 -15.18
N THR A 107 21.29 1.68 -14.61
CA THR A 107 21.13 3.12 -14.85
C THR A 107 22.15 3.69 -15.83
N SER A 108 23.34 3.08 -15.94
CA SER A 108 24.41 3.56 -16.81
C SER A 108 24.04 3.47 -18.30
N GLY A 109 24.09 4.63 -18.97
CA GLY A 109 23.80 4.76 -20.40
C GLY A 109 22.32 4.71 -20.78
N GLN A 110 21.39 4.61 -19.82
CA GLN A 110 19.94 4.60 -20.11
C GLN A 110 19.40 6.01 -20.35
N LYS A 111 19.58 6.53 -21.55
CA LYS A 111 19.17 7.91 -21.87
C LYS A 111 17.65 8.10 -21.95
N ASN A 112 16.89 7.03 -22.18
CA ASN A 112 15.43 7.06 -22.28
C ASN A 112 14.71 6.76 -20.96
N LEU A 113 15.45 6.56 -19.85
CA LEU A 113 14.83 6.17 -18.59
C LEU A 113 13.90 7.28 -18.08
N LEU A 114 12.64 6.94 -17.89
CA LEU A 114 11.54 7.80 -17.44
C LEU A 114 11.24 7.57 -15.94
N GLN A 115 11.30 6.30 -15.51
CA GLN A 115 10.97 5.90 -14.14
C GLN A 115 12.00 4.90 -13.58
N LEU A 116 12.43 5.14 -12.34
CA LEU A 116 13.32 4.25 -11.60
C LEU A 116 12.75 3.98 -10.19
N GLU A 117 12.31 2.75 -9.95
CA GLU A 117 11.88 2.29 -8.63
C GLU A 117 12.91 1.32 -8.05
N LEU A 118 13.47 1.67 -6.89
CA LEU A 118 14.45 0.91 -6.12
C LEU A 118 13.94 0.82 -4.68
N ARG A 119 12.91 0.02 -4.42
CA ARG A 119 12.26 -0.05 -3.10
C ARG A 119 12.86 -1.14 -2.23
N ALA A 120 13.04 -0.86 -0.95
CA ALA A 120 13.56 -1.79 0.05
C ALA A 120 14.87 -2.48 -0.39
N MET A 121 15.73 -1.76 -1.12
CA MET A 121 17.03 -2.26 -1.57
C MET A 121 18.04 -2.12 -0.44
N TYR A 122 18.08 -3.09 0.47
CA TYR A 122 18.86 -3.02 1.71
C TYR A 122 20.37 -2.88 1.53
N GLN A 123 20.90 -3.21 0.35
CA GLN A 123 22.33 -3.08 0.01
C GLN A 123 22.64 -1.84 -0.86
N LEU A 124 21.66 -0.97 -1.09
CA LEU A 124 21.85 0.29 -1.82
C LEU A 124 22.38 1.39 -0.89
N THR A 125 23.43 2.05 -1.34
CA THR A 125 24.04 3.21 -0.67
C THR A 125 24.15 4.40 -1.64
N ASP A 126 24.67 5.52 -1.15
CA ASP A 126 24.93 6.72 -1.97
C ASP A 126 25.74 6.40 -3.23
N ALA A 127 26.69 5.45 -3.16
CA ALA A 127 27.53 5.06 -4.28
C ALA A 127 26.76 4.44 -5.46
N GLY A 128 25.60 3.84 -5.20
CA GLY A 128 24.71 3.33 -6.25
C GLY A 128 23.99 4.44 -7.02
N LEU A 129 23.84 5.62 -6.41
CA LEU A 129 23.09 6.76 -6.98
C LEU A 129 23.98 7.82 -7.64
N THR A 130 25.26 7.90 -7.27
CA THR A 130 26.20 8.95 -7.72
C THR A 130 26.24 9.17 -9.23
N ASP A 131 26.15 8.09 -10.02
CA ASP A 131 26.28 8.13 -11.49
C ASP A 131 24.96 8.05 -12.24
N VAL A 132 23.84 8.10 -11.51
CA VAL A 132 22.52 8.14 -12.14
C VAL A 132 22.37 9.45 -12.88
N HIS A 133 22.35 9.38 -14.21
CA HIS A 133 22.16 10.54 -15.07
C HIS A 133 21.32 10.17 -16.29
N CYS A 134 20.02 10.36 -16.11
CA CYS A 134 18.95 10.00 -17.04
C CYS A 134 18.15 11.27 -17.35
N PRO A 135 18.33 11.89 -18.52
CA PRO A 135 17.82 13.23 -18.80
C PRO A 135 16.29 13.31 -18.85
N PHE A 136 15.60 12.21 -19.14
CA PHE A 136 14.13 12.16 -19.15
C PHE A 136 13.52 11.58 -17.87
N LEU A 137 14.34 11.27 -16.86
CA LEU A 137 13.87 10.69 -15.62
C LEU A 137 12.99 11.70 -14.89
N HIS A 138 11.72 11.34 -14.73
CA HIS A 138 10.73 12.19 -14.08
C HIS A 138 10.19 11.57 -12.79
N THR A 139 10.31 10.26 -12.60
CA THR A 139 9.85 9.56 -11.40
C THR A 139 10.99 8.74 -10.81
N ILE A 140 11.22 8.90 -9.51
CA ILE A 140 12.11 8.05 -8.76
C ILE A 140 11.50 7.68 -7.41
N ASP A 141 11.58 6.39 -7.09
CA ASP A 141 11.17 5.84 -5.81
C ASP A 141 12.34 5.07 -5.23
N ILE A 142 12.85 5.51 -4.09
CA ILE A 142 13.90 4.81 -3.34
C ILE A 142 13.42 4.44 -1.93
N SER A 143 12.09 4.34 -1.74
CA SER A 143 11.48 4.12 -0.43
C SER A 143 12.05 2.86 0.25
N GLY A 144 12.35 2.98 1.55
CA GLY A 144 12.90 1.90 2.36
C GLY A 144 14.39 1.61 2.13
N CYS A 145 15.11 2.42 1.35
CA CYS A 145 16.56 2.29 1.18
C CYS A 145 17.32 2.96 2.34
N ALA A 146 17.42 2.27 3.47
CA ALA A 146 18.02 2.80 4.70
C ALA A 146 19.53 3.15 4.57
N GLY A 147 20.24 2.59 3.58
CA GLY A 147 21.65 2.88 3.33
C GLY A 147 21.92 4.17 2.53
N VAL A 148 20.89 4.82 1.99
CA VAL A 148 20.99 6.08 1.25
C VAL A 148 20.88 7.27 2.21
N THR A 149 21.81 8.21 2.11
CA THR A 149 21.88 9.44 2.90
C THR A 149 21.57 10.68 2.06
N SER A 150 21.55 11.85 2.69
CA SER A 150 21.39 13.14 2.01
C SER A 150 22.41 13.38 0.90
N LEU A 151 23.60 12.78 0.97
CA LEU A 151 24.61 12.85 -0.10
C LEU A 151 24.15 12.14 -1.38
N GLY A 152 23.59 10.94 -1.27
CA GLY A 152 23.04 10.21 -2.42
C GLY A 152 21.88 10.97 -3.07
N ILE A 153 20.99 11.53 -2.26
CA ILE A 153 19.89 12.38 -2.74
C ILE A 153 20.42 13.59 -3.49
N ARG A 154 21.41 14.30 -2.94
CA ARG A 154 22.01 15.46 -3.57
C ARG A 154 22.54 15.15 -4.97
N PHE A 155 23.32 14.08 -5.11
CA PHE A 155 23.87 13.68 -6.43
C PHE A 155 22.76 13.36 -7.43
N LEU A 156 21.74 12.66 -6.97
CA LEU A 156 20.59 12.27 -7.78
C LEU A 156 19.81 13.50 -8.28
N VAL A 157 19.39 14.40 -7.40
CA VAL A 157 18.59 15.57 -7.81
C VAL A 157 19.41 16.57 -8.64
N GLN A 158 20.72 16.67 -8.38
CA GLN A 158 21.62 17.55 -9.15
C GLN A 158 21.78 17.07 -10.60
N ARG A 159 21.79 15.75 -10.85
CA ARG A 159 22.01 15.17 -12.19
C ARG A 159 20.72 14.88 -12.96
N ASN A 160 19.57 14.95 -12.30
CA ASN A 160 18.26 14.68 -12.88
C ASN A 160 17.29 15.88 -12.67
N PRO A 161 17.49 17.01 -13.37
CA PRO A 161 16.69 18.22 -13.16
C PRO A 161 15.23 18.10 -13.64
N ASN A 162 14.83 17.02 -14.33
CA ASN A 162 13.48 16.80 -14.83
C ASN A 162 12.61 15.96 -13.87
N LEU A 163 13.04 15.74 -12.63
CA LEU A 163 12.24 15.02 -11.64
C LEU A 163 10.95 15.79 -11.30
N HIS A 164 9.83 15.08 -11.36
CA HIS A 164 8.49 15.57 -10.99
C HIS A 164 7.87 14.75 -9.84
N CYS A 165 8.27 13.48 -9.67
CA CYS A 165 7.80 12.62 -8.59
C CYS A 165 8.99 12.01 -7.85
N LEU A 166 9.05 12.21 -6.54
CA LEU A 166 10.12 11.73 -5.67
C LEU A 166 9.53 11.06 -4.43
N TYR A 167 9.80 9.77 -4.27
CA TYR A 167 9.33 8.96 -3.15
C TYR A 167 10.52 8.52 -2.27
N LEU A 168 10.54 8.98 -1.03
CA LEU A 168 11.63 8.79 -0.06
C LEU A 168 11.13 8.16 1.25
N ASN A 169 9.97 7.51 1.21
CA ASN A 169 9.32 6.96 2.40
C ASN A 169 10.25 5.97 3.11
N HIS A 170 10.31 6.04 4.44
CA HIS A 170 11.14 5.18 5.28
C HIS A 170 12.65 5.19 4.97
N CYS A 171 13.17 6.23 4.30
CA CYS A 171 14.62 6.43 4.14
C CYS A 171 15.23 6.98 5.44
N ARG A 172 15.50 6.07 6.39
CA ARG A 172 15.82 6.40 7.78
C ARG A 172 17.09 7.22 8.02
N SER A 173 17.96 7.34 7.02
CA SER A 173 19.25 8.04 7.10
C SER A 173 19.22 9.42 6.42
N LEU A 174 18.05 9.91 6.01
CA LEU A 174 17.90 11.26 5.45
C LEU A 174 17.71 12.30 6.55
N ASP A 175 18.57 13.31 6.54
CA ASP A 175 18.48 14.49 7.40
C ASP A 175 17.92 15.71 6.65
N ASP A 176 17.87 16.86 7.32
CA ASP A 176 17.29 18.10 6.76
C ASP A 176 17.99 18.54 5.45
N GLN A 177 19.27 18.18 5.26
CA GLN A 177 20.04 18.53 4.06
C GLN A 177 19.44 17.93 2.79
N ALA A 178 18.87 16.71 2.87
CA ALA A 178 18.18 16.11 1.74
C ALA A 178 17.03 17.00 1.25
N LEU A 179 16.23 17.55 2.17
CA LEU A 179 15.07 18.38 1.85
C LEU A 179 15.51 19.73 1.26
N TYR A 180 16.59 20.33 1.79
CA TYR A 180 17.19 21.54 1.21
C TYR A 180 17.70 21.31 -0.21
N ASP A 181 18.40 20.19 -0.45
CA ASP A 181 18.92 19.88 -1.78
C ASP A 181 17.80 19.59 -2.79
N ILE A 182 16.74 18.87 -2.39
CA ILE A 182 15.54 18.66 -3.23
C ILE A 182 14.90 19.99 -3.62
N ALA A 183 14.65 20.86 -2.64
CA ALA A 183 14.08 22.19 -2.86
C ALA A 183 14.93 23.03 -3.82
N TYR A 184 16.25 22.97 -3.66
CA TYR A 184 17.19 23.76 -4.45
C TYR A 184 17.29 23.30 -5.91
N TYR A 185 17.42 21.99 -6.15
CA TYR A 185 17.72 21.47 -7.49
C TYR A 185 16.47 21.18 -8.33
N VAL A 186 15.38 20.71 -7.71
CA VAL A 186 14.19 20.23 -8.44
C VAL A 186 12.86 20.84 -7.96
N GLY A 187 12.88 21.74 -6.98
CA GLY A 187 11.68 22.28 -6.34
C GLY A 187 10.64 22.87 -7.30
N GLU A 188 11.07 23.66 -8.29
CA GLU A 188 10.17 24.29 -9.28
C GLU A 188 9.43 23.28 -10.18
N ARG A 189 9.90 22.05 -10.29
CA ARG A 189 9.31 21.01 -11.17
C ARG A 189 8.59 19.93 -10.39
N LEU A 190 8.88 19.82 -9.11
CA LEU A 190 8.33 18.78 -8.25
C LEU A 190 6.81 18.92 -8.14
N ARG A 191 6.11 17.80 -8.33
CA ARG A 191 4.64 17.68 -8.25
C ARG A 191 4.21 16.72 -7.16
N VAL A 192 4.94 15.62 -6.99
CA VAL A 192 4.69 14.60 -5.97
C VAL A 192 5.94 14.45 -5.14
N LEU A 193 5.78 14.59 -3.82
CA LEU A 193 6.85 14.39 -2.84
C LEU A 193 6.31 13.55 -1.68
N GLU A 194 6.90 12.39 -1.44
CA GLU A 194 6.55 11.55 -0.30
C GLU A 194 7.75 11.37 0.62
N LEU A 195 7.58 11.75 1.88
CA LEU A 195 8.62 11.84 2.90
C LEU A 195 8.19 11.11 4.17
N ASP A 196 7.43 10.02 4.06
CA ASP A 196 6.90 9.33 5.22
C ASP A 196 8.04 8.79 6.10
N PHE A 197 7.92 8.93 7.42
CA PHE A 197 8.85 8.37 8.40
C PHE A 197 10.34 8.67 8.13
N LEU A 198 10.75 9.92 8.37
CA LEU A 198 12.15 10.38 8.28
C LEU A 198 12.71 10.71 9.67
N PRO A 199 13.13 9.69 10.43
CA PRO A 199 13.51 9.86 11.83
C PRO A 199 14.81 10.64 12.08
N ALA A 200 15.64 10.85 11.05
CA ALA A 200 16.93 11.54 11.16
C ALA A 200 16.85 13.06 10.93
N LEU A 201 15.65 13.61 10.68
CA LEU A 201 15.44 15.05 10.60
C LEU A 201 15.69 15.72 11.96
N ILE A 202 16.39 16.85 11.95
CA ILE A 202 16.77 17.59 13.16
C ILE A 202 15.77 18.72 13.40
N ASP A 203 15.46 19.51 12.37
CA ASP A 203 14.47 20.58 12.37
C ASP A 203 13.45 20.41 11.23
N PRO A 204 12.46 19.51 11.40
CA PRO A 204 11.44 19.25 10.38
C PRO A 204 10.58 20.47 10.07
N ALA A 205 10.38 21.39 11.01
CA ALA A 205 9.56 22.58 10.79
C ALA A 205 10.26 23.57 9.83
N ALA A 206 11.54 23.84 10.04
CA ALA A 206 12.33 24.69 9.14
C ALA A 206 12.46 24.05 7.75
N ALA A 207 12.72 22.74 7.68
CA ALA A 207 12.84 22.01 6.43
C ALA A 207 11.53 22.04 5.61
N LEU A 208 10.38 21.84 6.28
CA LEU A 208 9.06 21.94 5.62
C LEU A 208 8.74 23.35 5.16
N HIS A 209 9.07 24.38 5.95
CA HIS A 209 8.89 25.76 5.53
C HIS A 209 9.75 26.06 4.27
N HIS A 210 11.00 25.59 4.25
CA HIS A 210 11.85 25.77 3.09
C HIS A 210 11.30 25.08 1.83
N LEU A 211 10.89 23.81 1.94
CA LEU A 211 10.22 23.09 0.86
C LEU A 211 8.99 23.86 0.36
N SER A 212 8.15 24.31 1.28
CA SER A 212 6.92 25.05 0.98
C SER A 212 7.16 26.32 0.14
N THR A 213 8.25 27.04 0.43
CA THR A 213 8.60 28.28 -0.29
C THR A 213 9.29 28.05 -1.63
N ARG A 214 9.89 26.87 -1.85
CA ARG A 214 10.73 26.56 -3.03
C ARG A 214 10.13 25.52 -3.96
N CYS A 215 9.04 24.88 -3.57
CA CYS A 215 8.36 23.83 -4.33
C CYS A 215 6.91 24.23 -4.68
N PRO A 216 6.69 25.30 -5.46
CA PRO A 216 5.35 25.89 -5.67
C PRO A 216 4.38 24.99 -6.46
N ASN A 217 4.90 23.99 -7.18
CA ASN A 217 4.13 23.11 -8.05
C ASN A 217 3.78 21.74 -7.43
N VAL A 218 4.17 21.52 -6.17
CA VAL A 218 3.80 20.29 -5.45
C VAL A 218 2.29 20.27 -5.28
N CYS A 219 1.66 19.26 -5.87
CA CYS A 219 0.23 19.01 -5.76
C CYS A 219 -0.10 17.85 -4.82
N GLN A 220 0.85 16.95 -4.57
CA GLN A 220 0.72 15.85 -3.61
C GLN A 220 1.94 15.83 -2.68
N LEU A 221 1.68 15.89 -1.37
CA LEU A 221 2.69 15.82 -0.32
C LEU A 221 2.29 14.78 0.72
N SER A 222 3.14 13.78 0.94
CA SER A 222 2.97 12.81 2.02
C SER A 222 4.00 13.04 3.12
N LEU A 223 3.51 13.20 4.35
CA LEU A 223 4.29 13.40 5.58
C LEU A 223 3.83 12.40 6.63
N ALA A 224 3.41 11.19 6.26
CA ALA A 224 2.88 10.24 7.23
C ALA A 224 3.98 9.83 8.22
N GLN A 225 3.69 9.91 9.53
CA GLN A 225 4.64 9.64 10.61
C GLN A 225 5.98 10.39 10.43
N PHE A 226 5.94 11.63 9.91
CA PHE A 226 7.12 12.35 9.43
C PHE A 226 8.24 12.44 10.47
N PHE A 227 7.89 12.60 11.75
CA PHE A 227 8.84 12.66 12.87
C PHE A 227 8.49 11.67 13.98
N ILE A 228 9.51 11.10 14.64
CA ILE A 228 9.36 10.15 15.78
C ILE A 228 8.86 10.87 17.04
N LYS A 229 9.26 12.12 17.23
CA LYS A 229 8.99 12.90 18.44
C LYS A 229 7.48 13.06 18.64
N SER A 230 7.03 12.87 19.88
CA SER A 230 5.67 13.27 20.25
C SER A 230 5.53 14.77 20.02
N TYR A 231 4.36 15.25 19.61
CA TYR A 231 4.15 16.70 19.44
C TYR A 231 4.53 17.50 20.71
N HIS A 232 4.38 16.88 21.89
CA HIS A 232 4.79 17.46 23.17
C HIS A 232 6.31 17.66 23.33
N ASP A 233 7.13 17.03 22.49
CA ASP A 233 8.59 17.20 22.49
C ASP A 233 9.02 18.43 21.68
N PHE A 234 8.10 19.04 20.92
CA PHE A 234 8.35 20.32 20.26
C PHE A 234 7.98 21.48 21.19
N PRO A 235 8.77 22.57 21.20
CA PRO A 235 8.37 23.78 21.88
C PRO A 235 6.98 24.24 21.39
N PRO A 236 6.09 24.73 22.28
CA PRO A 236 4.75 25.17 21.91
C PRO A 236 4.73 26.34 20.91
N THR A 237 5.88 26.97 20.67
CA THR A 237 6.08 28.01 19.65
C THR A 237 6.30 27.48 18.24
N VAL A 238 6.58 26.18 18.07
CA VAL A 238 6.79 25.59 16.75
C VAL A 238 5.44 25.43 16.06
N GLN A 239 5.26 26.17 14.97
CA GLN A 239 4.11 26.05 14.08
C GLN A 239 4.56 25.33 12.81
N PHE A 240 3.85 24.27 12.46
CA PHE A 240 3.99 23.64 11.16
C PHE A 240 3.13 24.42 10.17
N LYS A 241 3.78 25.04 9.19
CA LYS A 241 3.11 25.76 8.11
C LYS A 241 3.51 25.14 6.78
N ILE A 242 2.51 24.80 5.99
CA ILE A 242 2.71 24.26 4.64
C ILE A 242 2.17 25.30 3.67
N ASP A 243 3.09 26.00 3.03
CA ASP A 243 2.78 26.93 1.94
C ASP A 243 2.88 26.19 0.59
N GLY A 244 2.04 26.54 -0.38
CA GLY A 244 2.10 25.92 -1.71
C GLY A 244 0.86 26.23 -2.55
N PHE A 245 1.05 26.95 -3.65
CA PHE A 245 -0.04 27.47 -4.49
C PHE A 245 -0.82 26.38 -5.26
N ASN A 246 -0.35 25.13 -5.25
CA ASN A 246 -0.96 24.02 -5.98
C ASN A 246 -1.19 22.76 -5.13
N LEU A 247 -0.97 22.79 -3.81
CA LEU A 247 -1.12 21.60 -2.97
C LEU A 247 -2.59 21.18 -2.90
N ARG A 248 -2.89 19.97 -3.38
CA ARG A 248 -4.25 19.41 -3.44
C ARG A 248 -4.43 18.23 -2.50
N ASP A 249 -3.43 17.35 -2.45
CA ASP A 249 -3.47 16.12 -1.67
C ASP A 249 -2.38 16.18 -0.59
N ILE A 250 -2.79 16.08 0.67
CA ILE A 250 -1.86 16.03 1.80
C ILE A 250 -2.16 14.85 2.71
N ASP A 251 -1.11 14.07 3.00
CA ASP A 251 -1.16 12.96 3.95
C ASP A 251 -0.41 13.32 5.23
N LEU A 252 -1.14 13.45 6.34
CA LEU A 252 -0.62 13.72 7.67
C LEU A 252 -0.85 12.54 8.63
N TYR A 253 -1.13 11.32 8.12
CA TYR A 253 -1.38 10.16 8.97
C TYR A 253 -0.26 9.86 9.95
N GLY A 254 -0.62 9.41 11.15
CA GLY A 254 0.31 9.07 12.22
C GLY A 254 1.01 10.27 12.87
N ASN A 255 0.76 11.51 12.43
CA ASN A 255 1.17 12.71 13.15
C ASN A 255 0.01 13.17 14.04
N TYR A 256 0.21 13.13 15.36
CA TYR A 256 -0.81 13.53 16.33
C TYR A 256 -0.58 14.96 16.79
N PHE A 257 -1.05 15.91 15.98
CA PHE A 257 -0.92 17.34 16.26
C PHE A 257 -1.91 17.80 17.33
N VAL A 258 -1.43 18.60 18.30
CA VAL A 258 -2.35 19.32 19.21
C VAL A 258 -3.05 20.46 18.47
N ILE A 259 -2.32 21.14 17.58
CA ILE A 259 -2.82 22.19 16.68
C ILE A 259 -2.50 21.76 15.25
N LEU A 260 -3.53 21.66 14.40
CA LEU A 260 -3.36 21.28 13.01
C LEU A 260 -2.41 22.26 12.29
N PRO A 261 -1.50 21.79 11.43
CA PRO A 261 -0.68 22.66 10.59
C PRO A 261 -1.52 23.65 9.79
N GLU A 262 -0.99 24.85 9.55
CA GLU A 262 -1.61 25.78 8.61
C GLU A 262 -1.48 25.23 7.19
N LEU A 263 -2.63 24.90 6.59
CA LEU A 263 -2.74 24.34 5.24
C LEU A 263 -3.14 25.41 4.23
N PRO A 264 -2.63 25.32 2.98
CA PRO A 264 -3.00 26.27 1.94
C PRO A 264 -4.45 26.03 1.49
N PRO A 265 -5.18 27.09 1.06
CA PRO A 265 -6.61 26.99 0.76
C PRO A 265 -6.93 26.03 -0.41
N THR A 266 -5.93 25.64 -1.19
CA THR A 266 -6.01 24.77 -2.37
C THR A 266 -6.18 23.29 -2.04
N VAL A 267 -6.08 22.88 -0.77
CA VAL A 267 -6.19 21.47 -0.39
C VAL A 267 -7.58 20.93 -0.71
N HIS A 268 -7.63 19.79 -1.42
CA HIS A 268 -8.82 19.06 -1.82
C HIS A 268 -9.02 17.79 -1.02
N SER A 269 -7.93 17.12 -0.65
CA SER A 269 -7.91 15.87 0.07
C SER A 269 -6.92 15.94 1.23
N LEU A 270 -7.36 15.53 2.41
CA LEU A 270 -6.57 15.50 3.63
C LEU A 270 -6.67 14.12 4.28
N ARG A 271 -5.54 13.52 4.63
CA ARG A 271 -5.50 12.40 5.57
C ARG A 271 -4.97 12.88 6.92
N LEU A 272 -5.70 12.61 7.99
CA LEU A 272 -5.40 13.11 9.33
C LEU A 272 -5.61 12.02 10.39
N SER A 273 -4.66 11.92 11.33
CA SER A 273 -4.82 11.12 12.54
C SER A 273 -5.09 12.02 13.76
N VAL A 274 -6.00 11.57 14.63
CA VAL A 274 -6.38 12.22 15.88
C VAL A 274 -6.41 11.20 17.02
N ASN A 275 -6.22 11.64 18.26
CA ASN A 275 -6.26 10.74 19.43
C ASN A 275 -7.29 11.14 20.50
N GLY A 276 -7.98 12.26 20.35
CA GLY A 276 -8.96 12.77 21.32
C GLY A 276 -8.47 13.95 22.15
N ASP A 277 -7.16 14.22 22.19
CA ASP A 277 -6.57 15.33 22.96
C ASP A 277 -6.65 16.68 22.21
N GLU A 278 -7.06 16.66 20.94
CA GLU A 278 -7.19 17.85 20.10
C GLU A 278 -8.36 18.74 20.57
N ASN A 279 -8.24 20.06 20.39
CA ASN A 279 -9.38 20.96 20.58
C ASN A 279 -10.39 20.77 19.41
N PRO A 280 -11.61 20.26 19.66
CA PRO A 280 -12.54 19.95 18.58
C PRO A 280 -12.98 21.17 17.77
N PHE A 281 -13.14 22.32 18.43
CA PHE A 281 -13.63 23.55 17.80
C PHE A 281 -12.58 24.20 16.89
N GLU A 282 -11.32 24.24 17.33
CA GLU A 282 -10.21 24.73 16.50
C GLU A 282 -9.95 23.81 15.31
N LEU A 283 -10.11 22.49 15.50
CA LEU A 283 -10.01 21.52 14.41
C LEU A 283 -11.12 21.75 13.37
N VAL A 284 -12.37 21.89 13.81
CA VAL A 284 -13.51 22.21 12.92
C VAL A 284 -13.25 23.53 12.19
N ARG A 285 -12.87 24.59 12.90
CA ARG A 285 -12.58 25.91 12.31
C ARG A 285 -11.52 25.80 11.21
N SER A 286 -10.42 25.10 11.48
CA SER A 286 -9.32 24.92 10.53
C SER A 286 -9.75 24.14 9.29
N LEU A 287 -10.57 23.10 9.44
CA LEU A 287 -11.04 22.27 8.32
C LEU A 287 -12.16 22.91 7.51
N GLU A 288 -13.03 23.69 8.15
CA GLU A 288 -14.08 24.47 7.46
C GLU A 288 -13.51 25.67 6.71
N ALA A 289 -12.42 26.26 7.21
CA ALA A 289 -11.71 27.34 6.53
C ALA A 289 -11.10 26.93 5.18
N GLN A 290 -11.05 25.62 4.85
CA GLN A 290 -10.54 25.10 3.58
C GLN A 290 -11.67 25.04 2.53
N PRO A 291 -11.72 25.98 1.55
CA PRO A 291 -12.85 26.12 0.64
C PRO A 291 -12.96 24.97 -0.38
N TYR A 292 -11.82 24.35 -0.74
CA TYR A 292 -11.78 23.29 -1.75
C TYR A 292 -11.71 21.87 -1.16
N LEU A 293 -11.67 21.74 0.17
CA LEU A 293 -11.56 20.45 0.85
C LEU A 293 -12.85 19.64 0.67
N LYS A 294 -12.73 18.53 -0.07
CA LYS A 294 -13.85 17.64 -0.45
C LYS A 294 -13.73 16.25 0.13
N SER A 295 -12.51 15.81 0.46
CA SER A 295 -12.25 14.45 0.96
C SER A 295 -11.39 14.51 2.22
N ILE A 296 -11.85 13.86 3.28
CA ILE A 296 -11.11 13.67 4.53
C ILE A 296 -11.04 12.18 4.82
N ASN A 297 -9.81 11.68 4.96
CA ASN A 297 -9.54 10.37 5.53
C ASN A 297 -9.16 10.59 7.00
N LEU A 298 -10.03 10.19 7.92
CA LEU A 298 -9.84 10.44 9.36
C LEU A 298 -9.53 9.12 10.09
N GLN A 299 -8.44 9.11 10.85
CA GLN A 299 -8.10 8.02 11.76
C GLN A 299 -8.14 8.52 13.20
N LEU A 300 -9.05 8.00 14.01
CA LEU A 300 -9.06 8.21 15.45
C LEU A 300 -8.46 6.98 16.15
N THR A 301 -7.37 7.16 16.90
CA THR A 301 -6.74 6.11 17.71
C THR A 301 -6.30 6.69 19.04
N ILE A 302 -6.89 6.20 20.14
CA ILE A 302 -6.53 6.69 21.48
C ILE A 302 -5.21 6.08 21.97
N ARG A 303 -4.47 6.83 22.80
CA ARG A 303 -3.13 6.43 23.30
C ARG A 303 -3.20 5.37 24.41
N ASP A 304 -4.23 5.43 25.23
CA ASP A 304 -4.43 4.54 26.37
C ASP A 304 -5.92 4.24 26.58
N ALA A 305 -6.23 3.23 27.39
CA ALA A 305 -7.59 2.77 27.64
C ALA A 305 -8.26 3.43 28.86
N SER A 306 -7.78 4.59 29.31
CA SER A 306 -8.41 5.32 30.41
C SER A 306 -9.81 5.82 30.04
N ILE A 307 -10.64 6.01 31.06
CA ILE A 307 -12.00 6.53 30.90
C ILE A 307 -11.96 7.92 30.25
N ALA A 308 -11.02 8.78 30.67
CA ALA A 308 -10.85 10.12 30.12
C ALA A 308 -10.53 10.09 28.62
N ALA A 309 -9.59 9.24 28.18
CA ALA A 309 -9.25 9.10 26.76
C ALA A 309 -10.45 8.62 25.92
N ILE A 310 -11.24 7.67 26.46
CA ILE A 310 -12.46 7.18 25.82
C ILE A 310 -13.52 8.29 25.70
N ASP A 311 -13.74 9.06 26.76
CA ASP A 311 -14.72 10.15 26.79
C ASP A 311 -14.31 11.29 25.84
N ASN A 312 -13.03 11.65 25.83
CA ASN A 312 -12.47 12.65 24.93
C ASN A 312 -12.64 12.25 23.46
N ALA A 313 -12.30 11.00 23.10
CA ALA A 313 -12.48 10.49 21.75
C ALA A 313 -13.95 10.53 21.28
N ASN A 314 -14.88 10.12 22.14
CA ASN A 314 -16.31 10.15 21.82
C ASN A 314 -16.85 11.59 21.72
N THR A 315 -16.38 12.49 22.59
CA THR A 315 -16.71 13.93 22.56
C THR A 315 -16.18 14.58 21.29
N LEU A 316 -14.95 14.27 20.90
CA LEU A 316 -14.33 14.73 19.65
C LEU A 316 -15.18 14.30 18.46
N LEU A 317 -15.49 13.01 18.31
CA LEU A 317 -16.34 12.51 17.22
C LEU A 317 -17.71 13.21 17.21
N SER A 318 -18.36 13.32 18.37
CA SER A 318 -19.68 13.93 18.48
C SER A 318 -19.69 15.42 18.11
N THR A 319 -18.56 16.10 18.32
CA THR A 319 -18.40 17.52 18.00
C THR A 319 -18.05 17.75 16.53
N ILE A 320 -17.13 16.96 15.96
CA ILE A 320 -16.63 17.22 14.59
C ILE A 320 -17.57 16.70 13.50
N LEU A 321 -18.20 15.53 13.69
CA LEU A 321 -18.96 14.86 12.64
C LEU A 321 -20.11 15.69 12.06
N PRO A 322 -20.89 16.46 12.84
CA PRO A 322 -21.94 17.32 12.31
C PRO A 322 -21.45 18.37 11.30
N TYR A 323 -20.21 18.83 11.42
CA TYR A 323 -19.64 19.90 10.58
C TYR A 323 -18.86 19.34 9.39
N ILE A 324 -17.95 18.40 9.64
CA ILE A 324 -17.04 17.89 8.60
C ILE A 324 -17.45 16.54 8.02
N GLY A 325 -18.46 15.86 8.59
CA GLY A 325 -18.83 14.48 8.24
C GLY A 325 -19.17 14.29 6.77
N SER A 326 -19.77 15.29 6.11
CA SER A 326 -20.09 15.24 4.68
C SER A 326 -18.84 15.15 3.79
N LYS A 327 -17.68 15.62 4.28
CA LYS A 327 -16.37 15.54 3.60
C LYS A 327 -15.62 14.25 3.94
N ILE A 328 -16.03 13.47 4.95
CA ILE A 328 -15.35 12.24 5.35
C ILE A 328 -15.67 11.11 4.37
N THR A 329 -14.61 10.53 3.78
CA THR A 329 -14.71 9.43 2.81
C THR A 329 -14.11 8.13 3.35
N ILE A 330 -13.15 8.22 4.27
CA ILE A 330 -12.55 7.10 5.02
C ILE A 330 -12.57 7.43 6.50
N LEU A 331 -13.10 6.53 7.32
CA LEU A 331 -13.11 6.68 8.77
C LEU A 331 -12.57 5.40 9.44
N THR A 332 -11.51 5.57 10.24
CA THR A 332 -10.97 4.53 11.11
C THR A 332 -11.15 4.97 12.56
N VAL A 333 -11.74 4.13 13.40
CA VAL A 333 -11.94 4.39 14.83
C VAL A 333 -11.41 3.21 15.63
N ALA A 334 -10.38 3.46 16.43
CA ALA A 334 -9.78 2.51 17.35
C ALA A 334 -9.90 3.05 18.78
N THR A 335 -10.85 2.50 19.53
CA THR A 335 -11.13 2.85 20.93
C THR A 335 -11.76 1.66 21.64
N PRO A 336 -11.44 1.37 22.92
CA PRO A 336 -12.06 0.28 23.67
C PRO A 336 -13.59 0.34 23.68
N ARG A 337 -14.18 1.54 23.68
CA ARG A 337 -15.63 1.74 23.71
C ARG A 337 -16.04 2.93 22.86
N LEU A 338 -17.00 2.70 21.97
CA LEU A 338 -17.63 3.74 21.16
C LEU A 338 -19.08 3.90 21.61
N PHE A 339 -19.49 5.13 21.91
CA PHE A 339 -20.84 5.43 22.40
C PHE A 339 -21.86 5.37 21.26
N ASP A 340 -23.10 5.05 21.61
CA ASP A 340 -24.20 4.92 20.65
C ASP A 340 -24.46 6.23 19.90
N ASP A 341 -24.33 7.38 20.57
CA ASP A 341 -24.43 8.70 19.94
C ASP A 341 -23.31 8.93 18.91
N SER A 342 -22.07 8.59 19.23
CA SER A 342 -20.94 8.67 18.28
C SER A 342 -21.19 7.77 17.07
N LEU A 343 -21.62 6.52 17.28
CA LEU A 343 -21.93 5.60 16.17
C LEU A 343 -23.12 6.09 15.34
N ARG A 344 -24.15 6.65 15.97
CA ARG A 344 -25.29 7.25 15.28
C ARG A 344 -24.85 8.41 14.39
N LEU A 345 -24.02 9.31 14.91
CA LEU A 345 -23.47 10.43 14.14
C LEU A 345 -22.56 9.97 13.01
N ILE A 346 -21.77 8.90 13.18
CA ILE A 346 -21.01 8.31 12.07
C ILE A 346 -21.97 7.93 10.95
N VAL A 347 -23.04 7.20 11.26
CA VAL A 347 -24.02 6.73 10.28
C VAL A 347 -24.80 7.90 9.63
N GLU A 348 -25.19 8.90 10.41
CA GLU A 348 -26.04 10.01 9.96
C GLU A 348 -25.26 11.11 9.23
N CYS A 349 -24.04 11.43 9.68
CA CYS A 349 -23.26 12.57 9.19
C CYS A 349 -22.23 12.22 8.11
N THR A 350 -21.97 10.94 7.80
CA THR A 350 -20.98 10.53 6.78
C THR A 350 -21.60 9.89 5.52
N PRO A 351 -22.39 10.64 4.73
CA PRO A 351 -23.10 10.08 3.56
C PRO A 351 -22.16 9.60 2.43
N ASN A 352 -20.93 10.10 2.40
CA ASN A 352 -19.93 9.81 1.37
C ASN A 352 -18.90 8.75 1.80
N LEU A 353 -19.14 8.08 2.93
CA LEU A 353 -18.23 7.09 3.47
C LEU A 353 -18.08 5.89 2.52
N THR A 354 -16.84 5.58 2.19
CA THR A 354 -16.46 4.45 1.33
C THR A 354 -15.66 3.39 2.09
N HIS A 355 -14.93 3.78 3.15
CA HIS A 355 -14.16 2.87 3.98
C HIS A 355 -14.50 3.12 5.45
N LEU A 356 -14.86 2.07 6.16
CA LEU A 356 -15.14 2.11 7.59
C LEU A 356 -14.32 1.04 8.31
N ALA A 357 -13.46 1.46 9.23
CA ALA A 357 -12.74 0.56 10.12
C ALA A 357 -13.11 0.87 11.57
N LEU A 358 -13.62 -0.15 12.28
CA LEU A 358 -13.99 -0.09 13.69
C LEU A 358 -13.22 -1.18 14.43
N ASP A 359 -12.30 -0.76 15.29
CA ASP A 359 -11.57 -1.62 16.22
C ASP A 359 -12.02 -1.25 17.64
N VAL A 360 -13.18 -1.82 18.02
CA VAL A 360 -13.93 -1.45 19.21
C VAL A 360 -14.37 -2.69 19.98
N ASN A 361 -14.03 -2.78 21.27
CA ASN A 361 -14.37 -3.93 22.11
C ASN A 361 -15.86 -3.94 22.50
N HIS A 362 -16.43 -2.76 22.74
CA HIS A 362 -17.80 -2.56 23.19
C HIS A 362 -18.56 -1.59 22.29
N LEU A 363 -19.56 -2.11 21.58
CA LEU A 363 -20.42 -1.34 20.67
C LEU A 363 -21.85 -1.88 20.71
N SER A 364 -22.85 -0.99 20.73
CA SER A 364 -24.24 -1.36 20.45
C SER A 364 -24.42 -1.71 18.98
N THR A 365 -24.92 -2.92 18.72
CA THR A 365 -24.96 -3.48 17.35
C THR A 365 -26.25 -3.17 16.59
N SER A 366 -27.24 -2.57 17.24
CA SER A 366 -28.54 -2.24 16.66
C SER A 366 -28.43 -1.17 15.56
N ILE A 367 -27.61 -0.14 15.79
CA ILE A 367 -27.34 0.93 14.82
C ILE A 367 -26.59 0.36 13.61
N LEU A 368 -25.58 -0.49 13.84
CA LEU A 368 -24.85 -1.15 12.76
C LEU A 368 -25.78 -2.04 11.91
N GLN A 369 -26.67 -2.78 12.56
CA GLN A 369 -27.66 -3.59 11.84
C GLN A 369 -28.59 -2.72 10.97
N ARG A 370 -29.04 -1.57 11.48
CA ARG A 370 -29.87 -0.61 10.71
C ARG A 370 -29.11 -0.02 9.53
N TYR A 371 -27.84 0.28 9.69
CA TYR A 371 -27.00 0.82 8.61
C TYR A 371 -26.90 -0.11 7.40
N PHE A 372 -26.85 -1.42 7.64
CA PHE A 372 -26.83 -2.44 6.59
C PHE A 372 -28.22 -3.03 6.24
N ALA A 373 -29.29 -2.53 6.85
CA ALA A 373 -30.64 -2.98 6.55
C ALA A 373 -31.11 -2.49 5.16
N GLY A 374 -31.90 -3.30 4.45
CA GLY A 374 -32.45 -2.93 3.14
C GLY A 374 -31.68 -3.46 1.91
N GLY A 375 -30.68 -4.31 2.11
CA GLY A 375 -29.97 -4.98 1.02
C GLY A 375 -29.28 -3.99 0.08
N ALA A 376 -29.61 -4.02 -1.22
CA ALA A 376 -29.05 -3.09 -2.21
C ALA A 376 -29.31 -1.60 -1.91
N LYS A 377 -30.37 -1.29 -1.16
CA LYS A 377 -30.74 0.09 -0.79
C LYS A 377 -30.21 0.49 0.59
N SER A 378 -29.45 -0.39 1.27
CA SER A 378 -28.85 -0.06 2.55
C SER A 378 -27.86 1.10 2.42
N GLN A 379 -27.69 1.88 3.48
CA GLN A 379 -26.68 2.95 3.49
C GLN A 379 -25.27 2.38 3.33
N GLY A 380 -25.02 1.22 3.95
CA GLY A 380 -23.76 0.48 3.83
C GLY A 380 -23.45 -0.09 2.44
N CYS A 381 -24.36 0.00 1.45
CA CYS A 381 -24.09 -0.50 0.10
C CYS A 381 -22.98 0.29 -0.62
N ARG A 382 -22.68 1.51 -0.16
CA ARG A 382 -21.61 2.37 -0.72
C ARG A 382 -20.21 1.97 -0.27
N LEU A 383 -20.10 1.20 0.82
CA LEU A 383 -18.80 0.80 1.35
C LEU A 383 -18.06 -0.11 0.38
N ARG A 384 -16.78 0.22 0.17
CA ARG A 384 -15.77 -0.56 -0.55
C ARG A 384 -14.85 -1.31 0.40
N SER A 385 -14.59 -0.78 1.60
CA SER A 385 -13.86 -1.49 2.65
C SER A 385 -14.63 -1.43 3.97
N LEU A 386 -14.70 -2.57 4.66
CA LEU A 386 -15.23 -2.68 6.00
C LEU A 386 -14.29 -3.51 6.86
N LYS A 387 -13.81 -2.93 7.96
CA LYS A 387 -12.97 -3.63 8.94
C LYS A 387 -13.63 -3.56 10.30
N ILE A 388 -14.01 -4.70 10.86
CA ILE A 388 -14.77 -4.80 12.13
C ILE A 388 -14.15 -5.84 13.05
N CYS A 389 -12.84 -5.73 13.25
CA CYS A 389 -12.01 -6.72 13.91
C CYS A 389 -12.31 -6.82 15.41
N ARG A 390 -12.18 -8.02 15.99
CA ARG A 390 -12.29 -8.27 17.44
C ARG A 390 -13.63 -7.87 18.07
N MET A 391 -14.65 -7.56 17.26
CA MET A 391 -15.95 -7.13 17.75
C MET A 391 -16.84 -8.32 18.16
N ARG A 392 -17.56 -8.17 19.28
CA ARG A 392 -18.58 -9.14 19.72
C ARG A 392 -19.95 -8.80 19.13
N ILE A 393 -20.18 -9.19 17.87
CA ILE A 393 -21.47 -8.98 17.19
C ILE A 393 -22.23 -10.28 16.92
N THR A 394 -23.56 -10.19 16.84
CA THR A 394 -24.43 -11.34 16.56
C THR A 394 -24.46 -11.70 15.07
N TYR A 395 -24.84 -12.95 14.76
CA TYR A 395 -25.02 -13.40 13.36
C TYR A 395 -26.05 -12.57 12.59
N ARG A 396 -27.03 -11.95 13.27
CA ARG A 396 -28.04 -11.08 12.64
C ARG A 396 -27.39 -9.86 11.99
N VAL A 397 -26.40 -9.28 12.66
CA VAL A 397 -25.64 -8.12 12.19
C VAL A 397 -24.73 -8.54 11.03
N LEU A 398 -24.02 -9.66 11.17
CA LEU A 398 -23.20 -10.22 10.08
C LEU A 398 -24.02 -10.51 8.83
N PHE A 399 -25.21 -11.08 8.96
CA PHE A 399 -26.07 -11.34 7.80
C PHE A 399 -26.65 -10.05 7.21
N ALA A 400 -26.89 -9.02 8.02
CA ALA A 400 -27.24 -7.70 7.50
C ALA A 400 -26.07 -7.12 6.68
N ILE A 401 -24.84 -7.16 7.21
CA ILE A 401 -23.62 -6.74 6.52
C ILE A 401 -23.48 -7.45 5.18
N ALA A 402 -23.50 -8.79 5.16
CA ALA A 402 -23.33 -9.58 3.95
C ALA A 402 -24.37 -9.29 2.87
N ARG A 403 -25.61 -8.91 3.26
CA ARG A 403 -26.70 -8.57 2.33
C ARG A 403 -26.67 -7.11 1.89
N GLY A 404 -26.23 -6.21 2.76
CA GLY A 404 -26.26 -4.76 2.60
C GLY A 404 -25.04 -4.20 1.89
N ALA A 405 -23.84 -4.67 2.24
CA ALA A 405 -22.55 -4.12 1.79
C ALA A 405 -22.10 -4.68 0.43
N ARG A 406 -22.93 -4.53 -0.60
CA ARG A 406 -22.76 -5.25 -1.89
C ARG A 406 -21.56 -4.81 -2.75
N ASN A 407 -21.02 -3.62 -2.51
CA ASN A 407 -19.88 -3.07 -3.25
C ASN A 407 -18.54 -3.27 -2.53
N LEU A 408 -18.49 -4.15 -1.52
CA LEU A 408 -17.25 -4.45 -0.80
C LEU A 408 -16.20 -5.06 -1.74
N ILE A 409 -15.00 -4.53 -1.60
CA ILE A 409 -13.74 -4.96 -2.21
C ILE A 409 -12.83 -5.54 -1.14
N ASP A 410 -12.85 -4.98 0.06
CA ASP A 410 -12.04 -5.38 1.21
C ASP A 410 -12.91 -5.61 2.44
N LEU A 411 -12.76 -6.77 3.08
CA LEU A 411 -13.47 -7.12 4.31
C LEU A 411 -12.52 -7.73 5.34
N GLU A 412 -12.47 -7.13 6.52
CA GLU A 412 -11.78 -7.69 7.67
C GLU A 412 -12.76 -7.98 8.81
N THR A 413 -12.81 -9.24 9.22
CA THR A 413 -13.61 -9.73 10.35
C THR A 413 -12.75 -10.55 11.31
N SER A 414 -11.47 -10.19 11.43
CA SER A 414 -10.50 -10.97 12.18
C SER A 414 -10.88 -11.10 13.67
N GLN A 415 -10.62 -12.27 14.24
CA GLN A 415 -10.89 -12.65 15.64
C GLN A 415 -12.38 -12.58 16.04
N MET A 416 -13.30 -12.72 15.10
CA MET A 416 -14.74 -12.73 15.37
C MET A 416 -15.27 -14.17 15.42
N LEU A 417 -15.70 -14.62 16.61
CA LEU A 417 -16.23 -15.98 16.81
C LEU A 417 -17.60 -16.22 16.17
N SER A 418 -18.31 -15.16 15.76
CA SER A 418 -19.62 -15.25 15.10
C SER A 418 -19.52 -15.46 13.59
N VAL A 419 -18.33 -15.36 13.01
CA VAL A 419 -18.06 -15.57 11.58
C VAL A 419 -17.96 -17.06 11.28
N ASP A 420 -18.86 -17.55 10.42
CA ASP A 420 -18.98 -18.96 10.03
C ASP A 420 -19.21 -19.14 8.52
N ASP A 421 -19.24 -20.39 8.07
CA ASP A 421 -19.46 -20.73 6.65
C ASP A 421 -20.78 -20.17 6.07
N ARG A 422 -21.82 -19.98 6.89
CA ARG A 422 -23.11 -19.44 6.45
C ARG A 422 -22.99 -17.96 6.10
N PHE A 423 -22.28 -17.21 6.94
CA PHE A 423 -21.95 -15.82 6.64
C PHE A 423 -21.16 -15.71 5.33
N LEU A 424 -20.13 -16.54 5.14
CA LEU A 424 -19.32 -16.52 3.92
C LEU A 424 -20.11 -16.90 2.66
N ALA A 425 -21.06 -17.83 2.76
CA ALA A 425 -21.95 -18.16 1.65
C ALA A 425 -22.83 -16.96 1.25
N ILE A 426 -23.47 -16.29 2.21
CA ILE A 426 -24.28 -15.10 1.95
C ILE A 426 -23.41 -13.98 1.38
N LEU A 427 -22.19 -13.81 1.89
CA LEU A 427 -21.23 -12.84 1.41
C LEU A 427 -20.86 -13.09 -0.05
N GLY A 428 -20.52 -14.33 -0.41
CA GLY A 428 -20.18 -14.71 -1.79
C GLY A 428 -21.32 -14.49 -2.78
N ASP A 429 -22.58 -14.69 -2.35
CA ASP A 429 -23.75 -14.45 -3.20
C ASP A 429 -24.00 -12.96 -3.50
N ASN A 430 -23.60 -12.07 -2.59
CA ASN A 430 -23.94 -10.63 -2.65
C ASN A 430 -22.75 -9.71 -2.96
N CYS A 431 -21.52 -10.05 -2.56
CA CYS A 431 -20.33 -9.21 -2.64
C CYS A 431 -19.36 -9.72 -3.73
N ARG A 432 -19.77 -9.59 -4.99
CA ARG A 432 -19.03 -10.16 -6.14
C ARG A 432 -17.77 -9.41 -6.54
N GLN A 433 -17.52 -8.25 -5.92
CA GLN A 433 -16.32 -7.44 -6.14
C GLN A 433 -15.26 -7.66 -5.06
N LEU A 434 -15.50 -8.57 -4.11
CA LEU A 434 -14.58 -8.81 -3.00
C LEU A 434 -13.26 -9.37 -3.52
N ARG A 435 -12.16 -8.70 -3.15
CA ARG A 435 -10.79 -9.04 -3.53
C ARG A 435 -9.94 -9.37 -2.31
N CYS A 436 -10.11 -8.64 -1.22
CA CYS A 436 -9.34 -8.81 -0.01
C CYS A 436 -10.26 -9.32 1.10
N ILE A 437 -9.86 -10.43 1.74
CA ILE A 437 -10.59 -10.94 2.89
C ILE A 437 -9.64 -11.38 4.00
N ASN A 438 -9.90 -10.88 5.21
CA ASN A 438 -9.16 -11.26 6.40
C ASN A 438 -10.08 -11.92 7.43
N LEU A 439 -9.91 -13.23 7.55
CA LEU A 439 -10.66 -14.14 8.42
C LEU A 439 -9.76 -14.72 9.53
N ASN A 440 -8.62 -14.10 9.82
CA ASN A 440 -7.70 -14.60 10.83
C ASN A 440 -8.41 -14.78 12.18
N GLY A 441 -8.28 -15.95 12.79
CA GLY A 441 -8.91 -16.31 14.05
C GLY A 441 -10.41 -16.63 13.99
N CYS A 442 -11.03 -16.65 12.80
CA CYS A 442 -12.42 -17.08 12.64
C CYS A 442 -12.50 -18.62 12.63
N ARG A 443 -12.55 -19.22 13.82
CA ARG A 443 -12.41 -20.68 14.01
C ARG A 443 -13.50 -21.53 13.34
N TRP A 444 -14.67 -20.95 13.06
CA TRP A 444 -15.81 -21.63 12.44
C TRP A 444 -15.86 -21.50 10.91
N VAL A 445 -14.82 -20.90 10.31
CA VAL A 445 -14.63 -20.88 8.86
C VAL A 445 -13.88 -22.14 8.45
N SER A 446 -14.51 -22.94 7.59
CA SER A 446 -13.95 -24.18 7.05
C SER A 446 -13.78 -24.11 5.52
N ASP A 447 -13.34 -25.23 4.94
CA ASP A 447 -13.24 -25.38 3.48
C ASP A 447 -14.57 -25.11 2.77
N LYS A 448 -15.72 -25.34 3.42
CA LYS A 448 -17.04 -25.08 2.82
C LYS A 448 -17.28 -23.59 2.60
N GLY A 449 -17.00 -22.76 3.61
CA GLY A 449 -17.15 -21.31 3.51
C GLY A 449 -16.16 -20.69 2.53
N MET A 450 -14.90 -21.13 2.56
CA MET A 450 -13.90 -20.68 1.60
C MET A 450 -14.27 -21.05 0.16
N ALA A 451 -14.79 -22.25 -0.07
CA ALA A 451 -15.24 -22.67 -1.38
C ALA A 451 -16.49 -21.91 -1.88
N ALA A 452 -17.34 -21.43 -0.97
CA ALA A 452 -18.47 -20.57 -1.33
C ALA A 452 -18.00 -19.19 -1.82
N LEU A 453 -16.98 -18.62 -1.17
CA LEU A 453 -16.39 -17.35 -1.58
C LEU A 453 -15.57 -17.44 -2.86
N ALA A 454 -14.60 -18.35 -2.91
CA ALA A 454 -13.64 -18.45 -4.02
C ALA A 454 -14.33 -18.65 -5.37
N ARG A 455 -15.47 -19.34 -5.41
CA ARG A 455 -16.25 -19.57 -6.64
C ARG A 455 -17.00 -18.34 -7.16
N ARG A 456 -17.17 -17.30 -6.34
CA ARG A 456 -18.02 -16.12 -6.65
C ARG A 456 -17.26 -14.80 -6.59
N CYS A 457 -16.15 -14.74 -5.88
CA CYS A 457 -15.37 -13.53 -5.64
C CYS A 457 -13.96 -13.67 -6.26
N PRO A 458 -13.48 -12.66 -7.01
CA PRO A 458 -12.12 -12.65 -7.58
C PRO A 458 -11.10 -12.27 -6.51
N LEU A 459 -10.84 -13.18 -5.56
CA LEU A 459 -9.96 -12.93 -4.42
C LEU A 459 -8.50 -12.76 -4.87
N ARG A 460 -7.85 -11.72 -4.34
CA ARG A 460 -6.44 -11.38 -4.52
C ARG A 460 -5.64 -11.53 -3.24
N GLU A 461 -6.26 -11.24 -2.10
CA GLU A 461 -5.64 -11.39 -0.80
C GLU A 461 -6.54 -12.17 0.15
N VAL A 462 -6.00 -13.24 0.74
CA VAL A 462 -6.73 -14.13 1.64
C VAL A 462 -5.94 -14.38 2.92
N ARG A 463 -6.45 -13.95 4.08
CA ARG A 463 -5.85 -14.25 5.38
C ARG A 463 -6.74 -15.22 6.17
N ILE A 464 -6.26 -16.43 6.41
CA ILE A 464 -7.02 -17.56 6.99
C ILE A 464 -6.29 -18.28 8.13
N ARG A 465 -5.33 -17.61 8.78
CA ARG A 465 -4.63 -18.09 9.98
C ARG A 465 -5.63 -18.36 11.11
N GLY A 466 -5.53 -19.52 11.77
CA GLY A 466 -6.42 -19.87 12.88
C GLY A 466 -7.89 -20.17 12.51
N THR A 467 -8.18 -20.43 11.23
CA THR A 467 -9.47 -20.97 10.76
C THR A 467 -9.51 -22.51 10.84
N ALA A 468 -10.61 -23.15 10.47
CA ALA A 468 -10.72 -24.61 10.29
C ALA A 468 -10.41 -25.07 8.84
N CYS A 469 -9.87 -24.20 7.98
CA CYS A 469 -9.49 -24.53 6.61
C CYS A 469 -8.35 -25.55 6.55
N THR A 470 -8.37 -26.41 5.53
CA THR A 470 -7.33 -27.40 5.20
C THR A 470 -6.75 -27.15 3.81
N ASP A 471 -5.87 -28.03 3.33
CA ASP A 471 -5.35 -28.00 1.95
C ASP A 471 -6.45 -27.91 0.89
N LYS A 472 -7.67 -28.40 1.17
CA LYS A 472 -8.82 -28.27 0.27
C LYS A 472 -9.15 -26.81 -0.06
N SER A 473 -9.03 -25.91 0.92
CA SER A 473 -9.20 -24.47 0.69
C SER A 473 -8.12 -23.93 -0.26
N ILE A 474 -6.87 -24.36 -0.08
CA ILE A 474 -5.75 -23.94 -0.93
C ILE A 474 -5.96 -24.38 -2.37
N TYR A 475 -6.32 -25.64 -2.60
CA TYR A 475 -6.65 -26.13 -3.95
C TYR A 475 -7.84 -25.41 -4.57
N THR A 476 -8.85 -25.07 -3.76
CA THR A 476 -10.03 -24.33 -4.25
C THR A 476 -9.68 -22.90 -4.63
N LEU A 477 -8.86 -22.21 -3.83
CA LEU A 477 -8.36 -20.87 -4.15
C LEU A 477 -7.52 -20.91 -5.43
N ALA A 478 -6.59 -21.87 -5.55
CA ALA A 478 -5.78 -22.06 -6.75
C ALA A 478 -6.63 -22.30 -8.01
N GLN A 479 -7.78 -22.96 -7.87
CA GLN A 479 -8.68 -23.27 -8.99
C GLN A 479 -9.52 -22.07 -9.44
N PHE A 480 -10.04 -21.26 -8.51
CA PHE A 480 -11.04 -20.23 -8.82
C PHE A 480 -10.51 -18.79 -8.70
N CYS A 481 -9.34 -18.58 -8.09
CA CYS A 481 -8.72 -17.27 -7.87
C CYS A 481 -7.30 -17.23 -8.47
N PRO A 482 -7.14 -17.24 -9.81
CA PRO A 482 -5.82 -17.24 -10.46
C PRO A 482 -5.02 -15.94 -10.25
N ASP A 483 -5.71 -14.84 -9.91
CA ASP A 483 -5.10 -13.54 -9.62
C ASP A 483 -4.74 -13.37 -8.12
N LEU A 484 -4.62 -14.47 -7.36
CA LEU A 484 -4.22 -14.39 -5.96
C LEU A 484 -2.76 -13.92 -5.85
N GLU A 485 -2.52 -12.93 -5.00
CA GLU A 485 -1.23 -12.25 -4.82
C GLU A 485 -0.69 -12.51 -3.40
N TRP A 486 -1.57 -12.63 -2.40
CA TRP A 486 -1.17 -12.80 -0.99
C TRP A 486 -2.04 -13.83 -0.26
N ILE A 487 -1.39 -14.72 0.51
CA ILE A 487 -2.09 -15.61 1.43
C ILE A 487 -1.43 -15.66 2.81
N SER A 488 -2.15 -15.35 3.89
CA SER A 488 -1.65 -15.56 5.25
C SER A 488 -2.21 -16.87 5.81
N TYR A 489 -1.33 -17.83 6.09
CA TYR A 489 -1.74 -19.21 6.39
C TYR A 489 -1.05 -19.87 7.59
N ALA A 490 -0.06 -19.23 8.21
CA ALA A 490 0.62 -19.80 9.37
C ALA A 490 -0.36 -20.09 10.52
N ASP A 491 -0.08 -21.09 11.35
CA ASP A 491 -0.81 -21.33 12.59
C ASP A 491 -0.45 -20.30 13.68
N TYR A 492 -1.05 -20.38 14.88
CA TYR A 492 -0.74 -19.44 15.97
C TYR A 492 0.73 -19.49 16.44
N SER A 493 1.46 -20.56 16.15
CA SER A 493 2.88 -20.71 16.43
C SER A 493 3.81 -20.22 15.32
N GLY A 494 3.24 -19.74 14.19
CA GLY A 494 4.01 -19.32 13.03
C GLY A 494 4.44 -20.48 12.13
N ARG A 495 3.99 -21.70 12.41
CA ARG A 495 4.31 -22.88 11.61
C ARG A 495 3.37 -22.97 10.40
N PRO A 496 3.83 -23.55 9.27
CA PRO A 496 2.98 -23.77 8.11
C PRO A 496 1.83 -24.71 8.48
N LYS A 497 0.60 -24.22 8.30
CA LYS A 497 -0.63 -24.98 8.58
C LYS A 497 -0.99 -25.94 7.44
N PHE A 498 -0.61 -25.57 6.21
CA PHE A 498 -0.92 -26.30 4.98
C PHE A 498 0.32 -27.03 4.50
N THR A 499 0.13 -28.11 3.73
CA THR A 499 1.26 -28.87 3.20
C THR A 499 2.02 -28.06 2.15
N ASP A 500 3.34 -28.26 2.07
CA ASP A 500 4.17 -27.63 1.04
C ASP A 500 3.68 -27.97 -0.37
N LYS A 501 3.11 -29.17 -0.56
CA LYS A 501 2.49 -29.57 -1.83
C LYS A 501 1.31 -28.68 -2.21
N ALA A 502 0.43 -28.35 -1.26
CA ALA A 502 -0.71 -27.48 -1.52
C ALA A 502 -0.27 -26.04 -1.82
N LEU A 503 0.68 -25.52 -1.05
CA LEU A 503 1.24 -24.17 -1.24
C LEU A 503 2.01 -24.05 -2.55
N GLN A 504 2.77 -25.07 -2.92
CA GLN A 504 3.44 -25.13 -4.22
C GLN A 504 2.43 -25.16 -5.35
N PHE A 505 1.34 -25.94 -5.22
CA PHE A 505 0.27 -25.96 -6.22
C PHE A 505 -0.37 -24.58 -6.39
N LEU A 506 -0.59 -23.85 -5.30
CA LEU A 506 -1.10 -22.48 -5.34
C LEU A 506 -0.16 -21.54 -6.10
N ARG A 507 1.13 -21.54 -5.74
CA ARG A 507 2.18 -20.76 -6.44
C ARG A 507 2.26 -21.09 -7.92
N ASP A 508 1.98 -22.33 -8.30
CA ASP A 508 2.05 -22.82 -9.69
C ASP A 508 0.76 -22.54 -10.50
N ALA A 509 -0.34 -22.26 -9.81
CA ALA A 509 -1.63 -21.98 -10.42
C ALA A 509 -1.89 -20.48 -10.63
N CYS A 510 -1.36 -19.64 -9.75
CA CYS A 510 -1.55 -18.19 -9.81
C CYS A 510 -0.61 -17.52 -10.83
N ILE A 511 -1.03 -16.37 -11.35
CA ILE A 511 -0.31 -15.61 -12.38
C ILE A 511 0.87 -14.84 -11.78
N GLN A 512 0.71 -14.34 -10.56
CA GLN A 512 1.73 -13.61 -9.82
C GLN A 512 2.38 -14.51 -8.76
N LYS A 513 3.57 -14.12 -8.27
CA LYS A 513 4.18 -14.74 -7.10
C LYS A 513 3.22 -14.56 -5.93
N VAL A 514 2.64 -15.66 -5.46
CA VAL A 514 1.84 -15.62 -4.24
C VAL A 514 2.79 -15.48 -3.07
N ILE A 515 2.70 -14.34 -2.38
CA ILE A 515 3.38 -14.14 -1.11
C ILE A 515 2.62 -14.95 -0.08
N CYS A 516 3.22 -16.07 0.31
CA CYS A 516 2.69 -16.99 1.30
C CYS A 516 3.30 -16.63 2.66
#